data_AF-A0A939URR6-F1
#
_entry.id   AF-A0A939URR6-F1
#
_cell.length_a   1.000
_cell.length_b   1.000
_cell.length_c   1.000
_cell.angle_alpha   90.00
_cell.angle_beta   90.00
_cell.angle_gamma   90.00
#
_symmetry.space_group_name_H-M   'P 1'
#
loop_
_entity.id
_entity.type
_entity.pdbx_description
1 polymer ?
#
loop_
_entity_poly.entity_id
_entity_poly.type
_entity_poly.pdbx_seq_one_letter_code
_entity_poly.pdbx_strand_id
1 'polypeptide(L)'
;PANTPILGYPWAGTDVGIGEHAGVSLFAKYGHFLTGSAGGNNYSVHSGTRRTPLRQKDPRKLTLDYGKRYVAFTMSDGDNLPVISSDNWPRLWGMKERGAVPITWTVSPLSCVMFPDIMDYYYSTATDNDTFGAAVSGVGYTYPADYGERYTDSGRVFGGFLELTERYMRKMDLRVLFPMHVTEKEIGIMAAGLPWLRGLFPDYFRNVSRYGDSLFLTAGGVPVLRSATTWDTSVAGREYAAQHMAKEIRAFACVREGEPAFVHAFLCNWGYNPPVVKRVAELLGEDWVFVSAEEIAALEKEYLQREKLALSVPGEVMLTDRGRASLSLSVRNASEEPAEAVFELEGAESEPLRAVIGPGAKETLEIGFAPREDRAVLKASFDGKTKEYGVLVRAFDLTGLPEGFRGRRYEQAAHFEAGSLPSLTSETYTTEEGVGYRMAVHGESRDGAVIYGPYMPLEPGRYVAVFSLMRLDDKGDGGQVCSADVVPAGSHDKAVEISVDRGMLPVGKQAFVYAPFEWKEAAQFEARVHWKTGSDFLRVDGVTLLRAAE
;
A
#
# COMPACT_ATOMS: atom_id res chain seq x y z
N PRO A 1 10.20 32.92 -6.49
CA PRO A 1 9.60 32.46 -7.77
C PRO A 1 9.05 31.04 -7.59
N ALA A 2 8.02 30.64 -8.35
CA ALA A 2 7.61 29.24 -8.38
C ALA A 2 8.79 28.34 -8.83
N ASN A 3 8.74 27.06 -8.49
CA ASN A 3 9.75 26.04 -8.82
C ASN A 3 11.14 26.39 -8.29
N THR A 4 11.21 27.06 -7.14
CA THR A 4 12.47 27.37 -6.43
C THR A 4 12.63 26.45 -5.22
N PRO A 5 13.81 25.83 -5.01
CA PRO A 5 14.03 24.95 -3.86
C PRO A 5 13.98 25.70 -2.54
N ILE A 6 13.46 25.04 -1.51
CA ILE A 6 13.65 25.42 -0.10
C ILE A 6 14.77 24.55 0.46
N LEU A 7 15.85 25.18 0.93
CA LEU A 7 16.92 24.52 1.66
C LEU A 7 16.55 24.43 3.15
N GLY A 8 17.03 23.39 3.83
CA GLY A 8 16.74 23.11 5.23
C GLY A 8 15.91 21.84 5.42
N TYR A 9 15.13 21.77 6.50
CA TYR A 9 14.16 20.70 6.74
C TYR A 9 13.10 21.21 7.72
N PRO A 10 11.79 21.10 7.45
CA PRO A 10 10.74 21.64 8.31
C PRO A 10 10.41 20.73 9.50
N TRP A 11 11.43 20.17 10.15
CA TRP A 11 11.28 19.27 11.30
C TRP A 11 12.32 19.61 12.36
N ALA A 12 11.90 19.62 13.63
CA ALA A 12 12.76 19.88 14.79
C ALA A 12 12.46 18.97 15.99
N GLY A 13 11.76 17.85 15.76
CA GLY A 13 11.27 16.95 16.80
C GLY A 13 9.75 16.72 16.71
N THR A 14 9.28 15.62 17.29
CA THR A 14 7.84 15.36 17.46
C THR A 14 7.20 16.51 18.23
N ASP A 15 6.09 17.03 17.72
CA ASP A 15 5.33 18.15 18.28
C ASP A 15 6.11 19.48 18.41
N VAL A 16 7.22 19.64 17.68
CA VAL A 16 8.01 20.88 17.63
C VAL A 16 7.92 21.54 16.26
N GLY A 17 7.29 22.71 16.21
CA GLY A 17 7.14 23.51 14.99
C GLY A 17 6.05 22.99 14.05
N ILE A 18 6.19 23.27 12.75
CA ILE A 18 5.18 22.87 11.74
C ILE A 18 5.19 21.37 11.44
N GLY A 19 6.33 20.68 11.66
CA GLY A 19 6.50 19.26 11.34
C GLY A 19 6.68 18.99 9.84
N GLU A 20 7.23 17.81 9.52
CA GLU A 20 7.61 17.45 8.15
C GLU A 20 6.42 17.53 7.19
N HIS A 21 5.35 16.79 7.45
CA HIS A 21 4.21 16.68 6.54
C HIS A 21 3.56 18.04 6.27
N ALA A 22 3.22 18.80 7.32
CA ALA A 22 2.58 20.09 7.13
C ALA A 22 3.53 21.14 6.52
N GLY A 23 4.83 21.06 6.82
CA GLY A 23 5.85 21.91 6.21
C GLY A 23 6.02 21.65 4.71
N VAL A 24 6.15 20.39 4.30
CA VAL A 24 6.26 20.00 2.89
C VAL A 24 4.98 20.35 2.12
N SER A 25 3.80 20.10 2.69
CA SER A 25 2.52 20.54 2.13
C SER A 25 2.47 22.06 1.95
N LEU A 26 2.88 22.84 2.97
CA LEU A 26 2.93 24.28 2.87
C LEU A 26 3.83 24.75 1.71
N PHE A 27 5.02 24.17 1.55
CA PHE A 27 5.91 24.52 0.44
C PHE A 27 5.29 24.15 -0.92
N ALA A 28 4.71 22.96 -1.03
CA ALA A 28 4.06 22.47 -2.24
C ALA A 28 2.93 23.42 -2.68
N LYS A 29 2.04 23.84 -1.77
CA LYS A 29 0.92 24.76 -2.04
C LYS A 29 1.35 26.07 -2.69
N TYR A 30 2.55 26.55 -2.37
CA TYR A 30 3.12 27.76 -2.95
C TYR A 30 4.10 27.48 -4.12
N GLY A 31 4.07 26.28 -4.70
CA GLY A 31 4.85 25.91 -5.88
C GLY A 31 6.35 25.80 -5.57
N HIS A 32 6.68 25.38 -4.36
CA HIS A 32 8.05 25.15 -3.91
C HIS A 32 8.27 23.68 -3.54
N PHE A 33 9.52 23.24 -3.55
CA PHE A 33 9.90 21.88 -3.18
C PHE A 33 11.08 21.91 -2.21
N LEU A 34 11.12 20.95 -1.30
CA LEU A 34 12.16 20.82 -0.30
C LEU A 34 13.40 20.13 -0.90
N THR A 35 14.56 20.69 -0.64
CA THR A 35 15.85 19.99 -0.78
C THR A 35 16.37 19.78 0.63
N GLY A 36 16.07 18.61 1.20
CA GLY A 36 16.33 18.29 2.60
C GLY A 36 17.81 18.41 2.91
N SER A 37 18.25 19.52 3.49
CA SER A 37 19.68 19.86 3.59
C SER A 37 20.13 20.21 5.01
N ALA A 38 19.20 20.33 5.96
CA ALA A 38 19.54 20.63 7.35
C ALA A 38 20.39 19.51 7.97
N GLY A 39 21.45 19.86 8.69
CA GLY A 39 22.36 18.88 9.30
C GLY A 39 23.45 18.34 8.36
N GLY A 40 23.42 18.68 7.07
CA GLY A 40 24.53 18.37 6.16
C GLY A 40 25.64 19.43 6.20
N ASN A 41 26.85 19.01 5.84
CA ASN A 41 28.05 19.83 5.95
C ASN A 41 28.71 20.07 4.57
N ASN A 42 29.49 21.15 4.46
CA ASN A 42 30.40 21.39 3.34
C ASN A 42 29.77 21.50 1.94
N TYR A 43 28.47 21.78 1.80
CA TYR A 43 27.83 21.90 0.48
C TYR A 43 28.51 22.92 -0.45
N SER A 44 29.01 24.04 0.08
CA SER A 44 29.74 25.03 -0.73
C SER A 44 31.07 24.50 -1.28
N VAL A 45 31.70 23.57 -0.59
CA VAL A 45 32.94 22.90 -1.03
C VAL A 45 32.60 21.82 -2.04
N HIS A 46 31.71 20.89 -1.68
CA HIS A 46 31.32 19.76 -2.53
C HIS A 46 30.71 20.22 -3.86
N SER A 47 29.82 21.23 -3.85
CA SER A 47 29.19 21.76 -5.07
C SER A 47 30.17 22.42 -6.06
N GLY A 48 31.37 22.79 -5.58
CA GLY A 48 32.47 23.32 -6.38
C GLY A 48 33.36 22.25 -7.03
N THR A 49 33.15 20.97 -6.71
CA THR A 49 33.87 19.86 -7.35
C THR A 49 33.41 19.63 -8.80
N ARG A 50 34.22 18.89 -9.57
CA ARG A 50 33.96 18.68 -11.00
C ARG A 50 32.67 17.87 -11.19
N ARG A 51 31.78 18.39 -12.02
CA ARG A 51 30.56 17.69 -12.43
C ARG A 51 30.84 16.85 -13.67
N THR A 52 30.60 15.56 -13.56
CA THR A 52 30.55 14.61 -14.69
C THR A 52 29.10 14.13 -14.84
N PRO A 53 28.62 13.90 -16.07
CA PRO A 53 27.36 13.17 -16.26
C PRO A 53 27.51 11.78 -15.61
N LEU A 54 26.60 11.45 -14.71
CA LEU A 54 26.61 10.13 -14.08
C LEU A 54 25.89 9.15 -14.99
N ARG A 55 26.37 7.91 -15.02
CA ARG A 55 25.77 6.81 -15.77
C ARG A 55 25.61 5.62 -14.86
N GLN A 56 24.39 5.13 -14.75
CA GLN A 56 24.13 3.90 -14.05
C GLN A 56 24.50 2.71 -14.93
N LYS A 57 24.69 1.55 -14.31
CA LYS A 57 24.76 0.29 -15.04
C LYS A 57 23.42 0.03 -15.73
N ASP A 58 23.47 -0.65 -16.87
CA ASP A 58 22.25 -1.11 -17.52
C ASP A 58 21.63 -2.25 -16.68
N PRO A 59 20.30 -2.29 -16.55
CA PRO A 59 19.63 -3.40 -15.88
C PRO A 59 19.88 -4.72 -16.62
N ARG A 60 19.81 -5.85 -15.90
CA ARG A 60 19.92 -7.17 -16.50
C ARG A 60 18.75 -7.37 -17.48
N LYS A 61 19.04 -8.04 -18.60
CA LYS A 61 18.00 -8.48 -19.53
C LYS A 61 17.40 -9.78 -19.00
N LEU A 62 16.30 -9.68 -18.27
CA LEU A 62 15.57 -10.82 -17.73
C LEU A 62 14.47 -11.26 -18.70
N THR A 63 14.14 -12.55 -18.68
CA THR A 63 12.97 -13.09 -19.40
C THR A 63 11.87 -13.37 -18.39
N LEU A 64 10.65 -12.97 -18.70
CA LEU A 64 9.48 -13.28 -17.88
C LEU A 64 9.24 -14.79 -17.84
N ASP A 65 9.30 -15.34 -16.63
CA ASP A 65 9.00 -16.73 -16.31
C ASP A 65 7.68 -16.79 -15.54
N TYR A 66 6.68 -17.47 -16.11
CA TYR A 66 5.34 -17.57 -15.53
C TYR A 66 5.30 -18.46 -14.27
N GLY A 67 6.35 -19.25 -13.99
CA GLY A 67 6.48 -20.03 -12.77
C GLY A 67 7.21 -19.31 -11.63
N LYS A 68 7.65 -18.06 -11.82
CA LYS A 68 8.48 -17.32 -10.86
C LYS A 68 7.79 -16.07 -10.30
N ARG A 69 8.22 -15.70 -9.10
CA ARG A 69 7.72 -14.52 -8.37
C ARG A 69 8.86 -13.53 -8.21
N TYR A 70 8.60 -12.25 -8.41
CA TYR A 70 9.62 -11.21 -8.50
C TYR A 70 9.46 -10.20 -7.37
N VAL A 71 10.58 -9.84 -6.72
CA VAL A 71 10.61 -8.82 -5.67
C VAL A 71 11.66 -7.77 -6.00
N ALA A 72 11.25 -6.50 -5.93
CA ALA A 72 12.15 -5.35 -6.00
C ALA A 72 12.20 -4.61 -4.67
N PHE A 73 13.41 -4.43 -4.14
CA PHE A 73 13.66 -3.66 -2.94
C PHE A 73 14.06 -2.22 -3.25
N THR A 74 13.47 -1.27 -2.52
CA THR A 74 13.83 0.15 -2.63
C THR A 74 14.22 0.71 -1.28
N MET A 75 15.40 1.35 -1.20
CA MET A 75 15.89 2.02 0.00
C MET A 75 15.42 3.48 0.06
N SER A 76 14.87 3.88 1.21
CA SER A 76 14.28 5.19 1.47
C SER A 76 15.26 6.34 1.77
N ASP A 77 14.68 7.53 1.96
CA ASP A 77 15.26 8.80 2.44
C ASP A 77 16.38 9.38 1.56
N GLY A 78 16.40 9.01 0.28
CA GLY A 78 17.30 9.61 -0.70
C GLY A 78 17.06 11.09 -0.98
N ASP A 79 15.91 11.63 -0.61
CA ASP A 79 15.61 13.06 -0.74
C ASP A 79 16.35 13.91 0.30
N ASN A 80 16.80 13.29 1.40
CA ASN A 80 17.47 13.92 2.51
C ASN A 80 19.01 13.88 2.32
N LEU A 81 19.58 14.99 1.89
CA LEU A 81 20.99 15.15 1.57
C LEU A 81 22.00 14.77 2.68
N PRO A 82 21.81 15.13 3.97
CA PRO A 82 22.67 14.62 5.06
C PRO A 82 22.64 13.11 5.22
N VAL A 83 21.50 12.46 4.96
CA VAL A 83 21.36 11.00 5.03
C VAL A 83 22.34 10.38 4.04
N ILE A 84 22.31 10.84 2.79
CA ILE A 84 23.21 10.40 1.72
C ILE A 84 24.66 10.75 2.02
N SER A 85 24.97 11.97 2.46
CA SER A 85 26.35 12.47 2.48
C SER A 85 27.15 12.10 3.72
N SER A 86 26.51 12.03 4.89
CA SER A 86 27.24 11.94 6.17
C SER A 86 26.62 11.07 7.25
N ASP A 87 25.35 10.67 7.12
CA ASP A 87 24.65 9.93 8.17
C ASP A 87 24.44 8.44 7.82
N ASN A 88 23.20 7.99 7.61
CA ASN A 88 22.87 6.56 7.59
C ASN A 88 23.41 5.85 6.33
N TRP A 89 23.28 6.45 5.15
CA TRP A 89 23.66 5.81 3.87
C TRP A 89 25.13 5.37 3.78
N PRO A 90 26.13 6.21 4.14
CA PRO A 90 27.53 5.78 4.15
C PRO A 90 27.76 4.50 4.97
N ARG A 91 27.04 4.32 6.07
CA ARG A 91 27.12 3.12 6.91
C ARG A 91 26.51 1.91 6.21
N LEU A 92 25.32 2.07 5.61
CA LEU A 92 24.65 1.01 4.85
C LEU A 92 25.49 0.60 3.62
N TRP A 93 26.05 1.57 2.91
CA TRP A 93 26.87 1.37 1.72
C TRP A 93 28.18 0.62 2.02
N GLY A 94 28.74 0.82 3.22
CA GLY A 94 29.94 0.14 3.68
C GLY A 94 29.74 -1.29 4.21
N MET A 95 28.50 -1.80 4.29
CA MET A 95 28.24 -3.14 4.83
C MET A 95 28.69 -4.23 3.87
N LYS A 96 29.26 -5.32 4.40
CA LYS A 96 29.78 -6.45 3.61
C LYS A 96 28.69 -7.21 2.84
N GLU A 97 27.45 -7.17 3.32
CA GLU A 97 26.29 -7.80 2.70
C GLU A 97 25.71 -6.97 1.54
N ARG A 98 26.15 -5.73 1.34
CA ARG A 98 25.74 -4.93 0.16
C ARG A 98 26.10 -5.68 -1.12
N GLY A 99 25.16 -5.68 -2.06
CA GLY A 99 25.34 -6.35 -3.35
C GLY A 99 25.01 -7.84 -3.33
N ALA A 100 24.62 -8.43 -2.18
CA ALA A 100 24.13 -9.81 -2.15
C ALA A 100 22.74 -9.95 -2.80
N VAL A 101 21.92 -8.90 -2.73
CA VAL A 101 20.57 -8.83 -3.28
C VAL A 101 20.43 -7.48 -3.99
N PRO A 102 19.75 -7.39 -5.16
CA PRO A 102 19.44 -6.12 -5.80
C PRO A 102 18.72 -5.14 -4.86
N ILE A 103 19.25 -3.92 -4.75
CA ILE A 103 18.63 -2.79 -4.04
C ILE A 103 18.63 -1.59 -4.99
N THR A 104 17.46 -0.96 -5.11
CA THR A 104 17.34 0.36 -5.75
C THR A 104 17.44 1.43 -4.68
N TRP A 105 18.48 2.25 -4.74
CA TRP A 105 18.77 3.29 -3.79
C TRP A 105 18.14 4.61 -4.25
N THR A 106 17.22 5.18 -3.47
CA THR A 106 16.64 6.48 -3.84
C THR A 106 17.65 7.61 -3.66
N VAL A 107 17.66 8.61 -4.54
CA VAL A 107 18.51 9.81 -4.43
C VAL A 107 17.76 11.04 -4.91
N SER A 108 18.01 12.18 -4.27
CA SER A 108 17.57 13.48 -4.76
C SER A 108 18.28 13.78 -6.07
N PRO A 109 17.57 14.14 -7.16
CA PRO A 109 18.20 14.58 -8.40
C PRO A 109 19.11 15.81 -8.23
N LEU A 110 18.91 16.61 -7.18
CA LEU A 110 19.77 17.76 -6.87
C LEU A 110 21.07 17.39 -6.18
N SER A 111 21.26 16.15 -5.74
CA SER A 111 22.54 15.66 -5.20
C SER A 111 23.71 15.86 -6.17
N CYS A 112 23.50 15.71 -7.48
CA CYS A 112 24.54 15.98 -8.50
C CYS A 112 24.95 17.46 -8.60
N VAL A 113 24.18 18.37 -8.00
CA VAL A 113 24.49 19.79 -7.86
C VAL A 113 25.16 20.08 -6.53
N MET A 114 24.64 19.46 -5.46
CA MET A 114 25.02 19.75 -4.08
C MET A 114 26.33 19.06 -3.69
N PHE A 115 26.56 17.84 -4.15
CA PHE A 115 27.77 17.07 -3.89
C PHE A 115 28.15 16.10 -5.03
N PRO A 116 28.52 16.62 -6.21
CA PRO A 116 28.86 15.79 -7.37
C PRO A 116 29.95 14.74 -7.10
N ASP A 117 30.93 15.03 -6.25
CA ASP A 117 31.99 14.11 -5.83
C ASP A 117 31.48 12.91 -5.00
N ILE A 118 30.53 13.15 -4.08
CA ILE A 118 29.91 12.07 -3.30
C ILE A 118 29.08 11.17 -4.23
N MET A 119 28.36 11.76 -5.20
CA MET A 119 27.61 10.96 -6.16
C MET A 119 28.52 10.16 -7.10
N ASP A 120 29.65 10.71 -7.53
CA ASP A 120 30.66 9.99 -8.30
C ASP A 120 31.22 8.78 -7.52
N TYR A 121 31.46 8.92 -6.21
CA TYR A 121 31.83 7.81 -5.35
C TYR A 121 30.77 6.70 -5.32
N TYR A 122 29.49 7.04 -5.14
CA TYR A 122 28.42 6.03 -5.13
C TYR A 122 28.28 5.32 -6.47
N TYR A 123 28.34 6.04 -7.59
CA TYR A 123 28.22 5.43 -8.91
C TYR A 123 29.44 4.57 -9.26
N SER A 124 30.66 5.00 -8.91
CA SER A 124 31.89 4.26 -9.20
C SER A 124 32.08 3.01 -8.33
N THR A 125 31.47 2.97 -7.14
CA THR A 125 31.57 1.84 -6.20
C THR A 125 30.30 0.98 -6.13
N ALA A 126 29.31 1.25 -6.98
CA ALA A 126 28.10 0.46 -7.12
C ALA A 126 28.44 -0.98 -7.58
N THR A 127 27.88 -1.97 -6.89
CA THR A 127 27.91 -3.37 -7.35
C THR A 127 26.96 -3.56 -8.53
N ASP A 128 26.87 -4.76 -9.11
CA ASP A 128 25.88 -5.03 -10.17
C ASP A 128 24.44 -5.09 -9.64
N ASN A 129 24.30 -5.18 -8.31
CA ASN A 129 23.04 -5.23 -7.59
C ASN A 129 22.66 -3.87 -6.96
N ASP A 130 23.43 -2.81 -7.23
CA ASP A 130 23.08 -1.45 -6.80
C ASP A 130 22.59 -0.64 -8.00
N THR A 131 21.36 -0.13 -7.91
CA THR A 131 20.77 0.80 -8.90
C THR A 131 20.27 2.05 -8.19
N PHE A 132 20.00 3.15 -8.92
CA PHE A 132 19.53 4.39 -8.32
C PHE A 132 18.23 4.89 -8.96
N GLY A 133 17.36 5.49 -8.16
CA GLY A 133 16.14 6.13 -8.64
C GLY A 133 15.85 7.46 -7.94
N ALA A 134 14.98 8.27 -8.53
CA ALA A 134 14.66 9.58 -7.96
C ALA A 134 13.78 9.45 -6.72
N ALA A 135 14.24 10.02 -5.61
CA ALA A 135 13.50 10.07 -4.35
C ALA A 135 12.25 10.97 -4.42
N VAL A 136 11.48 11.00 -3.33
CA VAL A 136 10.24 11.75 -3.22
C VAL A 136 10.43 13.24 -3.58
N SER A 137 9.58 13.87 -4.38
CA SER A 137 8.72 13.25 -5.40
C SER A 137 9.14 13.76 -6.79
N GLY A 138 10.45 13.83 -7.05
CA GLY A 138 11.02 14.41 -8.28
C GLY A 138 12.34 15.12 -8.00
N VAL A 139 12.53 16.31 -8.57
CA VAL A 139 13.74 17.13 -8.34
C VAL A 139 13.99 17.45 -6.86
N GLY A 140 12.94 17.45 -6.04
CA GLY A 140 13.02 17.51 -4.59
C GLY A 140 11.70 17.09 -3.93
N TYR A 141 11.69 17.07 -2.61
CA TYR A 141 10.60 16.56 -1.82
C TYR A 141 9.39 17.50 -1.83
N THR A 142 8.25 16.97 -2.29
CA THR A 142 6.99 17.66 -2.39
C THR A 142 5.82 16.68 -2.39
N TYR A 143 4.60 17.19 -2.15
CA TYR A 143 3.35 16.45 -2.33
C TYR A 143 2.69 16.91 -3.63
N PRO A 144 2.66 16.05 -4.67
CA PRO A 144 2.15 16.44 -5.99
C PRO A 144 0.69 16.93 -5.97
N ALA A 145 -0.15 16.37 -5.10
CA ALA A 145 -1.55 16.77 -4.95
C ALA A 145 -1.71 18.23 -4.46
N ASP A 146 -0.74 18.74 -3.70
CA ASP A 146 -0.75 20.10 -3.15
C ASP A 146 -0.04 21.11 -4.08
N TYR A 147 0.64 20.66 -5.14
CA TYR A 147 1.63 21.49 -5.82
C TYR A 147 1.02 22.68 -6.58
N GLY A 148 1.38 23.89 -6.15
CA GLY A 148 0.92 25.13 -6.76
C GLY A 148 -0.56 25.45 -6.51
N GLU A 149 -1.21 24.83 -5.51
CA GLU A 149 -2.63 25.07 -5.16
C GLU A 149 -2.98 26.56 -5.00
N ARG A 150 -2.02 27.39 -4.58
CA ARG A 150 -2.21 28.84 -4.39
C ARG A 150 -2.05 29.69 -5.67
N TYR A 151 -1.79 29.06 -6.81
CA TYR A 151 -1.71 29.72 -8.11
C TYR A 151 -2.98 29.48 -8.92
N THR A 152 -3.37 30.48 -9.71
CA THR A 152 -4.51 30.36 -10.64
C THR A 152 -4.30 29.26 -11.69
N ASP A 153 -3.05 29.02 -12.09
CA ASP A 153 -2.66 27.98 -13.04
C ASP A 153 -1.64 27.05 -12.37
N SER A 154 -2.14 26.20 -11.46
CA SER A 154 -1.34 25.19 -10.76
C SER A 154 -0.73 24.17 -11.71
N GLY A 155 -1.42 23.84 -12.81
CA GLY A 155 -0.93 22.92 -13.85
C GLY A 155 0.35 23.40 -14.51
N ARG A 156 0.43 24.68 -14.88
CA ARG A 156 1.68 25.27 -15.42
C ARG A 156 2.81 25.28 -14.39
N VAL A 157 2.50 25.57 -13.12
CA VAL A 157 3.50 25.55 -12.04
C VAL A 157 4.09 24.15 -11.87
N PHE A 158 3.22 23.14 -11.77
CA PHE A 158 3.64 21.74 -11.67
C PHE A 158 4.36 21.23 -12.93
N GLY A 159 3.94 21.66 -14.12
CA GLY A 159 4.67 21.39 -15.37
C GLY A 159 6.13 21.85 -15.30
N GLY A 160 6.39 23.07 -14.81
CA GLY A 160 7.75 23.56 -14.60
C GLY A 160 8.54 22.78 -13.55
N PHE A 161 7.88 22.22 -12.53
CA PHE A 161 8.51 21.28 -11.59
C PHE A 161 8.92 19.97 -12.28
N LEU A 162 8.07 19.42 -13.16
CA LEU A 162 8.39 18.21 -13.92
C LEU A 162 9.52 18.45 -14.93
N GLU A 163 9.60 19.61 -15.57
CA GLU A 163 10.74 20.00 -16.43
C GLU A 163 12.06 20.01 -15.66
N LEU A 164 12.08 20.57 -14.44
CA LEU A 164 13.26 20.51 -13.57
C LEU A 164 13.60 19.07 -13.18
N THR A 165 12.57 18.28 -12.85
CA THR A 165 12.70 16.86 -12.52
C THR A 165 13.36 16.09 -13.65
N GLU A 166 12.85 16.21 -14.88
CA GLU A 166 13.47 15.61 -16.05
C GLU A 166 14.92 16.04 -16.22
N ARG A 167 15.18 17.35 -16.18
CA ARG A 167 16.51 17.91 -16.41
C ARG A 167 17.56 17.32 -15.48
N TYR A 168 17.26 17.19 -14.19
CA TYR A 168 18.22 16.69 -13.21
C TYR A 168 18.26 15.17 -13.14
N MET A 169 17.15 14.47 -13.33
CA MET A 169 17.16 13.02 -13.45
C MET A 169 17.99 12.56 -14.66
N ARG A 170 17.91 13.24 -15.81
CA ARG A 170 18.74 12.91 -16.98
C ARG A 170 20.24 13.10 -16.74
N LYS A 171 20.66 14.07 -15.92
CA LYS A 171 22.08 14.26 -15.56
C LYS A 171 22.63 13.14 -14.68
N MET A 172 21.75 12.51 -13.93
CA MET A 172 22.07 11.40 -13.04
C MET A 172 21.73 10.03 -13.63
N ASP A 173 21.13 9.99 -14.83
CA ASP A 173 20.64 8.76 -15.44
C ASP A 173 19.64 8.00 -14.54
N LEU A 174 18.81 8.74 -13.79
CA LEU A 174 17.73 8.19 -12.96
C LEU A 174 16.52 7.92 -13.86
N ARG A 175 16.11 6.66 -13.96
CA ARG A 175 15.06 6.21 -14.91
C ARG A 175 13.77 5.74 -14.24
N VAL A 176 13.75 5.69 -12.92
CA VAL A 176 12.56 5.39 -12.10
C VAL A 176 12.36 6.51 -11.07
N LEU A 177 11.12 6.71 -10.64
CA LEU A 177 10.72 7.75 -9.70
C LEU A 177 9.86 7.16 -8.58
N PHE A 178 10.12 7.59 -7.35
CA PHE A 178 9.44 7.14 -6.14
C PHE A 178 8.63 8.30 -5.54
N PRO A 179 7.38 8.53 -5.99
CA PRO A 179 6.55 9.60 -5.44
C PRO A 179 5.82 9.17 -4.17
N MET A 180 5.51 10.14 -3.30
CA MET A 180 4.71 9.93 -2.09
C MET A 180 3.52 10.88 -2.05
N HIS A 181 2.46 10.50 -1.31
CA HIS A 181 1.19 11.23 -1.24
C HIS A 181 0.59 11.50 -2.62
N VAL A 182 0.54 10.45 -3.44
CA VAL A 182 -0.04 10.49 -4.78
C VAL A 182 -1.25 9.57 -4.88
N THR A 183 -2.27 10.03 -5.60
CA THR A 183 -3.33 9.17 -6.10
C THR A 183 -3.03 8.77 -7.55
N GLU A 184 -3.88 7.93 -8.16
CA GLU A 184 -3.77 7.62 -9.58
C GLU A 184 -3.79 8.87 -10.48
N LYS A 185 -4.45 9.95 -10.04
CA LYS A 185 -4.47 11.21 -10.76
C LYS A 185 -3.07 11.83 -10.86
N GLU A 186 -2.39 12.00 -9.74
CA GLU A 186 -1.04 12.59 -9.72
C GLU A 186 -0.04 11.67 -10.43
N ILE A 187 -0.17 10.35 -10.28
CA ILE A 187 0.62 9.34 -11.02
C ILE A 187 0.45 9.55 -12.53
N GLY A 188 -0.79 9.71 -13.01
CA GLY A 188 -1.09 9.95 -14.42
C GLY A 188 -0.47 11.24 -14.95
N ILE A 189 -0.56 12.34 -14.19
CA ILE A 189 0.04 13.63 -14.58
C ILE A 189 1.57 13.51 -14.65
N MET A 190 2.19 12.88 -13.65
CA MET A 190 3.64 12.66 -13.62
C MET A 190 4.11 11.79 -14.79
N ALA A 191 3.43 10.68 -15.08
CA ALA A 191 3.75 9.82 -16.20
C ALA A 191 3.61 10.54 -17.55
N ALA A 192 2.58 11.38 -17.71
CA ALA A 192 2.40 12.17 -18.92
C ALA A 192 3.49 13.24 -19.09
N GLY A 193 3.94 13.88 -18.00
CA GLY A 193 5.03 14.86 -18.03
C GLY A 193 6.43 14.23 -18.11
N LEU A 194 6.58 12.95 -17.76
CA LEU A 194 7.84 12.20 -17.77
C LEU A 194 7.68 10.86 -18.51
N PRO A 195 7.28 10.85 -19.80
CA PRO A 195 6.90 9.64 -20.52
C PRO A 195 8.07 8.67 -20.78
N TRP A 196 9.31 9.11 -20.52
CA TRP A 196 10.53 8.32 -20.67
C TRP A 196 10.89 7.50 -19.42
N LEU A 197 10.14 7.67 -18.32
CA LEU A 197 10.33 6.85 -17.12
C LEU A 197 10.15 5.37 -17.45
N ARG A 198 11.03 4.55 -16.90
CA ARG A 198 10.93 3.09 -16.96
C ARG A 198 10.00 2.52 -15.90
N GLY A 199 9.64 3.29 -14.88
CA GLY A 199 8.63 2.93 -13.90
C GLY A 199 8.42 3.97 -12.80
N LEU A 200 7.23 3.92 -12.20
CA LEU A 200 6.85 4.69 -11.01
C LEU A 200 6.62 3.72 -9.85
N PHE A 201 7.15 4.07 -8.68
CA PHE A 201 7.09 3.22 -7.49
C PHE A 201 6.54 4.01 -6.30
N PRO A 202 5.22 4.22 -6.24
CA PRO A 202 4.61 5.04 -5.21
C PRO A 202 4.64 4.38 -3.83
N ASP A 203 4.48 5.24 -2.83
CA ASP A 203 4.22 4.90 -1.42
C ASP A 203 5.44 4.50 -0.58
N TYR A 204 5.45 4.96 0.67
CA TYR A 204 6.45 4.58 1.68
C TYR A 204 5.98 3.42 2.55
N PHE A 205 4.76 2.95 2.38
CA PHE A 205 4.18 1.81 3.07
C PHE A 205 3.00 1.31 2.23
N ARG A 206 2.48 0.13 2.55
CA ARG A 206 1.33 -0.44 1.83
C ARG A 206 0.10 0.46 1.95
N ASN A 207 -0.26 1.10 0.84
CA ASN A 207 -1.46 1.95 0.67
C ASN A 207 -2.59 1.29 -0.13
N VAL A 208 -2.40 0.04 -0.55
CA VAL A 208 -3.41 -0.76 -1.26
C VAL A 208 -3.60 -2.11 -0.57
N SER A 209 -4.84 -2.55 -0.45
CA SER A 209 -5.16 -3.85 0.15
C SER A 209 -5.12 -4.98 -0.88
N ARG A 210 -5.57 -4.73 -2.11
CA ARG A 210 -5.67 -5.75 -3.16
C ARG A 210 -4.43 -5.77 -4.05
N TYR A 211 -3.97 -6.96 -4.39
CA TYR A 211 -2.85 -7.17 -5.30
C TYR A 211 -3.08 -6.47 -6.66
N GLY A 212 -4.28 -6.60 -7.25
CA GLY A 212 -4.61 -6.01 -8.55
C GLY A 212 -4.63 -4.47 -8.58
N ASP A 213 -4.70 -3.81 -7.42
CA ASP A 213 -4.60 -2.35 -7.32
C ASP A 213 -3.16 -1.85 -7.13
N SER A 214 -2.21 -2.76 -6.92
CA SER A 214 -0.80 -2.40 -6.72
C SER A 214 -0.02 -2.21 -8.01
N LEU A 215 -0.49 -2.76 -9.13
CA LEU A 215 0.26 -2.74 -10.38
C LEU A 215 -0.63 -2.40 -11.57
N PHE A 216 -0.18 -1.47 -12.42
CA PHE A 216 -0.89 -1.05 -13.62
C PHE A 216 0.00 -0.26 -14.57
N LEU A 217 -0.39 -0.24 -15.85
CA LEU A 217 0.16 0.70 -16.82
C LEU A 217 -0.65 2.01 -16.80
N THR A 218 0.06 3.14 -16.79
CA THR A 218 -0.56 4.43 -17.10
C THR A 218 -0.99 4.50 -18.57
N ALA A 219 -1.82 5.48 -18.95
CA ALA A 219 -2.22 5.69 -20.34
C ALA A 219 -1.03 5.87 -21.31
N GLY A 220 0.12 6.38 -20.83
CA GLY A 220 1.36 6.49 -21.59
C GLY A 220 2.24 5.22 -21.59
N GLY A 221 1.76 4.11 -21.01
CA GLY A 221 2.49 2.86 -20.92
C GLY A 221 3.65 2.85 -19.93
N VAL A 222 3.72 3.83 -19.01
CA VAL A 222 4.67 3.79 -17.88
C VAL A 222 4.11 2.83 -16.82
N PRO A 223 4.88 1.80 -16.41
CA PRO A 223 4.46 0.86 -15.38
C PRO A 223 4.49 1.49 -13.99
N VAL A 224 3.54 1.09 -13.16
CA VAL A 224 3.37 1.57 -11.78
C VAL A 224 3.32 0.36 -10.86
N LEU A 225 4.17 0.32 -9.83
CA LEU A 225 4.13 -0.69 -8.78
C LEU A 225 4.09 0.01 -7.41
N ARG A 226 2.99 -0.10 -6.69
CA ARG A 226 2.79 0.44 -5.35
C ARG A 226 3.41 -0.49 -4.30
N SER A 227 3.90 0.08 -3.20
CA SER A 227 4.50 -0.71 -2.13
C SER A 227 3.51 -1.73 -1.56
N ALA A 228 3.97 -2.98 -1.44
CA ALA A 228 3.23 -4.09 -0.87
C ALA A 228 3.53 -4.33 0.61
N THR A 229 4.56 -3.68 1.16
CA THR A 229 5.07 -3.93 2.51
C THR A 229 4.84 -2.74 3.43
N THR A 230 4.71 -3.04 4.72
CA THR A 230 4.76 -2.06 5.79
C THR A 230 6.11 -2.13 6.49
N TRP A 231 6.35 -1.22 7.43
CA TRP A 231 7.53 -1.25 8.27
C TRP A 231 7.18 -0.77 9.66
N ASP A 232 7.87 -1.35 10.64
CA ASP A 232 7.82 -0.90 12.03
C ASP A 232 9.26 -0.75 12.52
N THR A 233 9.65 0.48 12.84
CA THR A 233 10.98 0.80 13.40
C THR A 233 11.00 0.73 14.93
N SER A 234 9.86 0.46 15.58
CA SER A 234 9.66 0.84 16.98
C SER A 234 10.07 -0.20 18.02
N VAL A 235 10.15 -1.50 17.75
CA VAL A 235 10.43 -2.47 18.85
C VAL A 235 11.20 -3.73 18.46
N ALA A 236 11.33 -4.08 17.18
CA ALA A 236 11.72 -5.43 16.83
C ALA A 236 13.07 -5.52 16.10
N GLY A 237 13.96 -6.38 16.60
CA GLY A 237 15.31 -6.55 16.06
C GLY A 237 15.36 -7.07 14.62
N ARG A 238 16.57 -7.14 14.06
CA ARG A 238 16.81 -7.45 12.63
C ARG A 238 16.13 -8.72 12.12
N GLU A 239 16.10 -9.80 12.91
CA GLU A 239 15.47 -11.06 12.50
C GLU A 239 13.95 -10.92 12.38
N TYR A 240 13.31 -10.24 13.33
CA TYR A 240 11.87 -9.97 13.23
C TYR A 240 11.55 -9.13 12.00
N ALA A 241 12.31 -8.06 11.75
CA ALA A 241 12.10 -7.22 10.56
C ALA A 241 12.18 -8.05 9.26
N ALA A 242 13.14 -8.99 9.19
CA ALA A 242 13.25 -9.88 8.03
C ALA A 242 12.07 -10.86 7.91
N GLN A 243 11.65 -11.47 9.03
CA GLN A 243 10.50 -12.39 9.07
C GLN A 243 9.20 -11.69 8.71
N HIS A 244 8.96 -10.51 9.28
CA HIS A 244 7.78 -9.68 9.02
C HIS A 244 7.69 -9.31 7.54
N MET A 245 8.77 -8.77 6.95
CA MET A 245 8.77 -8.40 5.54
C MET A 245 8.60 -9.62 4.62
N ALA A 246 9.28 -10.74 4.90
CA ALA A 246 9.11 -11.96 4.10
C ALA A 246 7.68 -12.51 4.19
N LYS A 247 7.03 -12.39 5.35
CA LYS A 247 5.63 -12.76 5.56
C LYS A 247 4.70 -11.85 4.75
N GLU A 248 4.89 -10.53 4.79
CA GLU A 248 4.10 -9.58 4.01
C GLU A 248 4.25 -9.81 2.51
N ILE A 249 5.46 -10.04 2.01
CA ILE A 249 5.72 -10.32 0.59
C ILE A 249 4.96 -11.57 0.13
N ARG A 250 4.99 -12.65 0.91
CA ARG A 250 4.25 -13.89 0.60
C ARG A 250 2.74 -13.68 0.64
N ALA A 251 2.27 -13.05 1.71
CA ALA A 251 0.87 -12.77 1.94
C ALA A 251 0.28 -11.91 0.81
N PHE A 252 0.98 -10.86 0.40
CA PHE A 252 0.51 -9.97 -0.64
C PHE A 252 0.37 -10.66 -2.01
N ALA A 253 1.29 -11.58 -2.32
CA ALA A 253 1.29 -12.28 -3.59
C ALA A 253 0.54 -13.64 -3.55
N CYS A 254 -0.14 -14.01 -2.46
CA CYS A 254 -0.76 -15.34 -2.31
C CYS A 254 -1.83 -15.63 -3.38
N VAL A 255 -2.57 -14.60 -3.81
CA VAL A 255 -3.62 -14.68 -4.84
C VAL A 255 -3.11 -15.00 -6.25
N ARG A 256 -1.80 -15.18 -6.41
CA ARG A 256 -1.12 -15.44 -7.69
C ARG A 256 -0.50 -16.83 -7.74
N GLU A 257 -1.04 -17.78 -7.00
CA GLU A 257 -0.56 -19.16 -7.07
C GLU A 257 -0.65 -19.71 -8.51
N GLY A 258 0.46 -20.28 -9.00
CA GLY A 258 0.55 -20.77 -10.39
C GLY A 258 0.72 -19.69 -11.46
N GLU A 259 0.82 -18.41 -11.09
CA GLU A 259 1.06 -17.29 -12.00
C GLU A 259 2.29 -16.48 -11.54
N PRO A 260 2.89 -15.66 -12.43
CA PRO A 260 3.93 -14.74 -11.99
C PRO A 260 3.35 -13.71 -11.03
N ALA A 261 4.15 -13.33 -10.03
CA ALA A 261 3.81 -12.27 -9.08
C ALA A 261 4.89 -11.18 -9.08
N PHE A 262 4.51 -9.93 -8.85
CA PHE A 262 5.39 -8.77 -8.83
C PHE A 262 5.14 -8.02 -7.53
N VAL A 263 6.18 -7.86 -6.72
CA VAL A 263 6.10 -7.24 -5.40
C VAL A 263 7.15 -6.14 -5.28
N HIS A 264 6.70 -4.91 -5.06
CA HIS A 264 7.57 -3.82 -4.63
C HIS A 264 7.62 -3.79 -3.11
N ALA A 265 8.82 -3.92 -2.54
CA ALA A 265 9.05 -3.88 -1.10
C ALA A 265 9.85 -2.63 -0.74
N PHE A 266 9.20 -1.72 -0.02
CA PHE A 266 9.82 -0.49 0.48
C PHE A 266 10.63 -0.77 1.75
N LEU A 267 11.87 -0.27 1.78
CA LEU A 267 12.80 -0.40 2.90
C LEU A 267 12.98 0.95 3.59
N CYS A 268 12.41 1.11 4.79
CA CYS A 268 12.71 2.23 5.67
C CYS A 268 14.15 2.10 6.20
N ASN A 269 15.07 2.95 5.76
CA ASN A 269 16.51 2.79 5.97
C ASN A 269 16.93 2.85 7.46
N TRP A 270 16.06 3.37 8.33
CA TRP A 270 16.26 3.45 9.78
C TRP A 270 16.07 2.09 10.48
N GLY A 271 15.29 1.18 9.88
CA GLY A 271 15.06 -0.18 10.39
C GLY A 271 15.61 -1.30 9.50
N TYR A 272 15.73 -1.05 8.19
CA TYR A 272 16.15 -2.04 7.19
C TYR A 272 17.54 -1.72 6.65
N ASN A 273 18.40 -2.74 6.60
CA ASN A 273 19.80 -2.65 6.13
C ASN A 273 20.16 -3.88 5.28
N PRO A 274 21.29 -3.87 4.54
CA PRO A 274 21.66 -4.98 3.66
C PRO A 274 21.66 -6.38 4.32
N PRO A 275 22.12 -6.58 5.57
CA PRO A 275 21.95 -7.85 6.29
C PRO A 275 20.49 -8.30 6.42
N VAL A 276 19.57 -7.40 6.76
CA VAL A 276 18.13 -7.70 6.86
C VAL A 276 17.57 -8.06 5.49
N VAL A 277 17.90 -7.30 4.44
CA VAL A 277 17.43 -7.58 3.06
C VAL A 277 17.92 -8.94 2.57
N LYS A 278 19.19 -9.27 2.84
CA LYS A 278 19.73 -10.59 2.56
C LYS A 278 18.96 -11.68 3.30
N ARG A 279 18.66 -11.46 4.58
CA ARG A 279 17.88 -12.40 5.40
C ARG A 279 16.45 -12.59 4.88
N VAL A 280 15.78 -11.52 4.41
CA VAL A 280 14.47 -11.61 3.73
C VAL A 280 14.58 -12.51 2.50
N ALA A 281 15.64 -12.34 1.69
CA ALA A 281 15.83 -13.14 0.49
C ALA A 281 16.04 -14.64 0.80
N GLU A 282 16.85 -14.95 1.81
CA GLU A 282 17.05 -16.32 2.32
C GLU A 282 15.74 -16.92 2.85
N LEU A 283 14.93 -16.14 3.55
CA LEU A 283 13.64 -16.58 4.07
C LEU A 283 12.67 -16.90 2.94
N LEU A 284 12.62 -16.09 1.88
CA LEU A 284 11.71 -16.28 0.74
C LEU A 284 12.06 -17.51 -0.12
N GLY A 285 13.34 -17.79 -0.34
CA GLY A 285 13.81 -18.99 -1.04
C GLY A 285 13.82 -18.89 -2.57
N GLU A 286 14.07 -20.01 -3.25
CA GLU A 286 14.39 -20.08 -4.68
C GLU A 286 13.21 -19.85 -5.64
N ASP A 287 11.98 -19.86 -5.14
CA ASP A 287 10.78 -19.51 -5.91
C ASP A 287 10.72 -18.01 -6.23
N TRP A 288 11.50 -17.21 -5.50
CA TRP A 288 11.57 -15.77 -5.63
C TRP A 288 12.83 -15.33 -6.38
N VAL A 289 12.63 -14.41 -7.33
CA VAL A 289 13.67 -13.77 -8.11
C VAL A 289 13.80 -12.32 -7.67
N PHE A 290 14.98 -11.96 -7.16
CA PHE A 290 15.27 -10.61 -6.71
C PHE A 290 15.77 -9.75 -7.87
N VAL A 291 15.16 -8.58 -8.01
CA VAL A 291 15.33 -7.69 -9.18
C VAL A 291 15.42 -6.23 -8.76
N SER A 292 16.02 -5.39 -9.59
CA SER A 292 15.98 -3.94 -9.41
C SER A 292 14.60 -3.37 -9.74
N ALA A 293 14.34 -2.12 -9.38
CA ALA A 293 13.12 -1.41 -9.75
C ALA A 293 12.95 -1.32 -11.28
N GLU A 294 14.02 -1.06 -12.04
CA GLU A 294 13.95 -1.04 -13.50
C GLU A 294 13.60 -2.42 -14.09
N GLU A 295 14.15 -3.48 -13.51
CA GLU A 295 13.93 -4.85 -13.97
C GLU A 295 12.50 -5.34 -13.68
N ILE A 296 11.98 -5.10 -12.46
CA ILE A 296 10.60 -5.51 -12.15
C ILE A 296 9.58 -4.75 -12.99
N ALA A 297 9.82 -3.45 -13.24
CA ALA A 297 8.95 -2.64 -14.08
C ALA A 297 8.93 -3.14 -15.54
N ALA A 298 10.07 -3.60 -16.06
CA ALA A 298 10.13 -4.18 -17.41
C ALA A 298 9.35 -5.51 -17.48
N LEU A 299 9.52 -6.39 -16.49
CA LEU A 299 8.84 -7.69 -16.42
C LEU A 299 7.32 -7.53 -16.21
N GLU A 300 6.91 -6.62 -15.34
CA GLU A 300 5.50 -6.32 -15.07
C GLU A 300 4.83 -5.72 -16.32
N LYS A 301 5.51 -4.80 -17.01
CA LYS A 301 5.01 -4.24 -18.27
C LYS A 301 4.83 -5.32 -19.33
N GLU A 302 5.82 -6.18 -19.51
CA GLU A 302 5.74 -7.31 -20.44
C GLU A 302 4.56 -8.24 -20.09
N TYR A 303 4.39 -8.55 -18.80
CA TYR A 303 3.27 -9.36 -18.31
C TYR A 303 1.93 -8.70 -18.62
N LEU A 304 1.73 -7.43 -18.23
CA LEU A 304 0.47 -6.72 -18.44
C LEU A 304 0.10 -6.58 -19.92
N GLN A 305 1.09 -6.38 -20.79
CA GLN A 305 0.86 -6.34 -22.25
C GLN A 305 0.44 -7.70 -22.81
N ARG A 306 0.96 -8.81 -22.27
CA ARG A 306 0.56 -10.19 -22.65
C ARG A 306 -0.82 -10.56 -22.13
N GLU A 307 -1.15 -10.14 -20.92
CA GLU A 307 -2.46 -10.38 -20.31
C GLU A 307 -3.55 -9.50 -20.92
N LYS A 308 -3.19 -8.30 -21.38
CA LYS A 308 -4.06 -7.26 -21.95
C LYS A 308 -5.09 -6.69 -20.98
N LEU A 309 -5.68 -7.49 -20.11
CA LEU A 309 -6.55 -7.05 -19.03
C LEU A 309 -5.94 -7.34 -17.65
N ALA A 310 -5.96 -6.34 -16.78
CA ALA A 310 -5.62 -6.48 -15.37
C ALA A 310 -6.88 -6.26 -14.52
N LEU A 311 -7.16 -7.19 -13.61
CA LEU A 311 -8.33 -7.15 -12.74
C LEU A 311 -7.92 -6.96 -11.29
N SER A 312 -8.68 -6.15 -10.56
CA SER A 312 -8.69 -6.12 -9.09
C SER A 312 -10.07 -6.57 -8.61
N VAL A 313 -10.13 -7.81 -8.12
CA VAL A 313 -11.34 -8.47 -7.62
C VAL A 313 -11.23 -8.55 -6.09
N PRO A 314 -12.26 -8.19 -5.31
CA PRO A 314 -12.24 -8.41 -3.88
C PRO A 314 -12.23 -9.90 -3.55
N GLY A 315 -11.42 -10.29 -2.55
CA GLY A 315 -11.40 -11.67 -2.05
C GLY A 315 -12.64 -12.01 -1.21
N GLU A 316 -13.37 -11.01 -0.69
CA GLU A 316 -14.64 -11.20 0.01
C GLU A 316 -15.67 -10.11 -0.25
N VAL A 317 -16.94 -10.49 -0.11
CA VAL A 317 -18.10 -9.59 -0.17
C VAL A 317 -19.11 -9.97 0.91
N MET A 318 -19.85 -8.97 1.37
CA MET A 318 -20.82 -9.14 2.45
C MET A 318 -22.23 -9.25 1.88
N LEU A 319 -22.96 -10.27 2.32
CA LEU A 319 -24.35 -10.51 1.98
C LEU A 319 -25.25 -9.75 2.95
N THR A 320 -26.09 -8.89 2.37
CA THR A 320 -27.11 -8.15 3.13
C THR A 320 -28.33 -9.05 3.44
N ASP A 321 -29.20 -8.58 4.34
CA ASP A 321 -30.43 -9.24 4.79
C ASP A 321 -31.40 -9.67 3.67
N ARG A 322 -31.21 -9.15 2.45
CA ARG A 322 -32.00 -9.49 1.24
C ARG A 322 -31.56 -10.77 0.54
N GLY A 323 -30.49 -11.43 0.98
CA GLY A 323 -29.93 -12.56 0.26
C GLY A 323 -29.34 -12.18 -1.10
N ARG A 324 -28.97 -10.91 -1.30
CA ARG A 324 -28.25 -10.42 -2.48
C ARG A 324 -27.01 -9.61 -2.07
N ALA A 325 -25.95 -9.74 -2.85
CA ALA A 325 -24.69 -9.04 -2.70
C ALA A 325 -24.33 -8.32 -4.01
N SER A 326 -23.41 -7.36 -3.93
CA SER A 326 -22.78 -6.73 -5.10
C SER A 326 -21.28 -6.98 -5.07
N LEU A 327 -20.74 -7.42 -6.20
CA LEU A 327 -19.31 -7.56 -6.41
C LEU A 327 -18.78 -6.34 -7.17
N SER A 328 -18.02 -5.50 -6.47
CA SER A 328 -17.35 -4.33 -7.05
C SER A 328 -15.91 -4.66 -7.43
N LEU A 329 -15.64 -4.79 -8.73
CA LEU A 329 -14.30 -5.06 -9.27
C LEU A 329 -13.82 -3.91 -10.14
N SER A 330 -12.50 -3.77 -10.30
CA SER A 330 -11.92 -2.88 -11.31
C SER A 330 -11.21 -3.65 -12.41
N VAL A 331 -11.32 -3.15 -13.63
CA VAL A 331 -10.72 -3.74 -14.83
C VAL A 331 -9.93 -2.67 -15.55
N ARG A 332 -8.69 -2.98 -15.93
CA ARG A 332 -7.83 -2.12 -16.73
C ARG A 332 -7.45 -2.78 -18.03
N ASN A 333 -7.48 -2.00 -19.10
CA ASN A 333 -6.99 -2.44 -20.40
C ASN A 333 -5.56 -1.92 -20.64
N ALA A 334 -4.61 -2.85 -20.68
CA ALA A 334 -3.20 -2.63 -20.95
C ALA A 334 -2.85 -2.73 -22.45
N SER A 335 -3.83 -2.96 -23.33
CA SER A 335 -3.65 -3.02 -24.78
C SER A 335 -3.94 -1.69 -25.48
N GLU A 336 -3.51 -1.57 -26.72
CA GLU A 336 -3.70 -0.38 -27.57
C GLU A 336 -5.10 -0.32 -28.21
N GLU A 337 -5.89 -1.39 -28.10
CA GLU A 337 -7.21 -1.53 -28.70
C GLU A 337 -8.30 -1.72 -27.64
N PRO A 338 -9.56 -1.34 -27.90
CA PRO A 338 -10.66 -1.66 -27.00
C PRO A 338 -10.77 -3.17 -26.73
N ALA A 339 -11.06 -3.53 -25.48
CA ALA A 339 -11.13 -4.92 -25.03
C ALA A 339 -12.55 -5.27 -24.58
N GLU A 340 -13.19 -6.28 -25.19
CA GLU A 340 -14.50 -6.79 -24.75
C GLU A 340 -14.34 -7.99 -23.80
N ALA A 341 -14.76 -7.82 -22.55
CA ALA A 341 -14.72 -8.86 -21.52
C ALA A 341 -16.13 -9.29 -21.07
N VAL A 342 -16.25 -10.56 -20.71
CA VAL A 342 -17.46 -11.15 -20.13
C VAL A 342 -17.16 -11.65 -18.72
N PHE A 343 -18.04 -11.33 -17.77
CA PHE A 343 -17.91 -11.68 -16.36
C PHE A 343 -19.11 -12.52 -15.92
N GLU A 344 -18.84 -13.69 -15.36
CA GLU A 344 -19.86 -14.64 -14.91
C GLU A 344 -19.53 -15.08 -13.48
N LEU A 345 -20.55 -15.25 -12.63
CA LEU A 345 -20.38 -15.78 -11.27
C LEU A 345 -20.93 -17.21 -11.18
N GLU A 346 -20.06 -18.14 -10.85
CA GLU A 346 -20.44 -19.48 -10.43
C GLU A 346 -20.67 -19.54 -8.91
N GLY A 347 -21.50 -20.47 -8.45
CA GLY A 347 -21.92 -20.53 -7.03
C GLY A 347 -22.96 -19.47 -6.65
N ALA A 348 -23.46 -18.69 -7.62
CA ALA A 348 -24.45 -17.64 -7.44
C ALA A 348 -25.45 -17.57 -8.60
N GLU A 349 -26.58 -16.91 -8.37
CA GLU A 349 -27.50 -16.46 -9.41
C GLU A 349 -27.19 -15.01 -9.79
N SER A 350 -26.74 -14.79 -11.02
CA SER A 350 -26.40 -13.49 -11.59
C SER A 350 -26.55 -13.51 -13.11
N GLU A 351 -26.80 -12.35 -13.71
CA GLU A 351 -26.70 -12.19 -15.17
C GLU A 351 -25.24 -11.96 -15.58
N PRO A 352 -24.76 -12.57 -16.69
CA PRO A 352 -23.43 -12.27 -17.22
C PRO A 352 -23.28 -10.78 -17.55
N LEU A 353 -22.22 -10.15 -17.05
CA LEU A 353 -21.90 -8.76 -17.35
C LEU A 353 -20.93 -8.72 -18.54
N ARG A 354 -21.26 -7.91 -19.56
CA ARG A 354 -20.37 -7.62 -20.69
C ARG A 354 -19.90 -6.18 -20.61
N ALA A 355 -18.60 -5.95 -20.79
CA ALA A 355 -18.01 -4.62 -20.77
C ALA A 355 -17.00 -4.47 -21.91
N VAL A 356 -16.98 -3.27 -22.51
CA VAL A 356 -15.94 -2.86 -23.46
C VAL A 356 -15.07 -1.81 -22.79
N ILE A 357 -13.81 -2.14 -22.53
CA ILE A 357 -12.86 -1.28 -21.83
C ILE A 357 -11.96 -0.60 -22.87
N GLY A 358 -11.94 0.73 -22.89
CA GLY A 358 -11.10 1.51 -23.80
C GLY A 358 -9.59 1.30 -23.55
N PRO A 359 -8.72 1.55 -24.54
CA PRO A 359 -7.27 1.44 -24.38
C PRO A 359 -6.74 2.28 -23.21
N GLY A 360 -5.95 1.68 -22.32
CA GLY A 360 -5.41 2.37 -21.14
C GLY A 360 -6.44 2.78 -20.08
N ALA A 361 -7.72 2.47 -20.28
CA ALA A 361 -8.79 2.85 -19.36
C ALA A 361 -8.86 1.92 -18.14
N LYS A 362 -9.36 2.48 -17.04
CA LYS A 362 -9.79 1.75 -15.84
C LYS A 362 -11.30 1.92 -15.72
N GLU A 363 -12.02 0.82 -15.62
CA GLU A 363 -13.46 0.82 -15.35
C GLU A 363 -13.74 0.11 -14.02
N THR A 364 -14.70 0.63 -13.25
CA THR A 364 -15.25 -0.06 -12.08
C THR A 364 -16.56 -0.70 -12.48
N LEU A 365 -16.69 -2.00 -12.28
CA LEU A 365 -17.85 -2.80 -12.64
C LEU A 365 -18.53 -3.34 -11.38
N GLU A 366 -19.85 -3.34 -11.40
CA GLU A 366 -20.71 -3.88 -10.33
C GLU A 366 -21.50 -5.08 -10.84
N ILE A 367 -21.36 -6.22 -10.17
CA ILE A 367 -22.13 -7.44 -10.48
C ILE A 367 -23.03 -7.76 -9.28
N GLY A 368 -24.33 -7.55 -9.44
CA GLY A 368 -25.32 -7.96 -8.44
C GLY A 368 -25.61 -9.46 -8.55
N PHE A 369 -25.60 -10.17 -7.43
CA PHE A 369 -25.83 -11.63 -7.41
C PHE A 369 -26.56 -12.10 -6.15
N ALA A 370 -27.18 -13.28 -6.22
CA ALA A 370 -27.72 -14.00 -5.06
C ALA A 370 -26.86 -15.27 -4.82
N PRO A 371 -26.13 -15.38 -3.71
CA PRO A 371 -25.27 -16.53 -3.46
C PRO A 371 -26.09 -17.81 -3.21
N ARG A 372 -25.58 -18.94 -3.67
CA ARG A 372 -26.07 -20.28 -3.31
C ARG A 372 -25.23 -20.92 -2.22
N GLU A 373 -23.96 -20.53 -2.15
CA GLU A 373 -22.95 -21.03 -1.21
C GLU A 373 -22.24 -19.86 -0.52
N ASP A 374 -21.39 -20.15 0.47
CA ASP A 374 -20.52 -19.17 1.14
C ASP A 374 -19.26 -18.82 0.31
N ARG A 375 -19.18 -19.35 -0.92
CA ARG A 375 -18.15 -19.08 -1.90
C ARG A 375 -18.76 -18.90 -3.28
N ALA A 376 -18.25 -17.94 -4.03
CA ALA A 376 -18.52 -17.75 -5.45
C ALA A 376 -17.20 -17.75 -6.22
N VAL A 377 -17.27 -18.01 -7.53
CA VAL A 377 -16.11 -17.91 -8.43
C VAL A 377 -16.46 -16.97 -9.56
N LEU A 378 -15.73 -15.85 -9.66
CA LEU A 378 -15.82 -14.95 -10.79
C LEU A 378 -14.99 -15.50 -11.94
N LYS A 379 -15.65 -15.79 -13.06
CA LYS A 379 -15.03 -16.11 -14.35
C LYS A 379 -14.96 -14.84 -15.19
N ALA A 380 -13.74 -14.38 -15.47
CA ALA A 380 -13.48 -13.28 -16.38
C ALA A 380 -12.92 -13.82 -17.70
N SER A 381 -13.68 -13.66 -18.78
CA SER A 381 -13.35 -14.17 -20.11
C SER A 381 -13.05 -13.03 -21.08
N PHE A 382 -11.89 -13.09 -21.72
CA PHE A 382 -11.41 -12.11 -22.70
C PHE A 382 -10.42 -12.77 -23.67
N ASP A 383 -10.51 -12.44 -24.97
CA ASP A 383 -9.59 -12.93 -26.02
C ASP A 383 -9.39 -14.46 -26.01
N GLY A 384 -10.49 -15.21 -25.80
CA GLY A 384 -10.49 -16.67 -25.73
C GLY A 384 -9.83 -17.26 -24.48
N LYS A 385 -9.36 -16.43 -23.54
CA LYS A 385 -8.85 -16.84 -22.23
C LYS A 385 -9.91 -16.63 -21.16
N THR A 386 -9.92 -17.48 -20.14
CA THR A 386 -10.76 -17.32 -18.94
C THR A 386 -9.87 -17.39 -17.71
N LYS A 387 -10.03 -16.43 -16.80
CA LYS A 387 -9.42 -16.44 -15.47
C LYS A 387 -10.49 -16.55 -14.40
N GLU A 388 -10.17 -17.27 -13.33
CA GLU A 388 -11.07 -17.52 -12.22
C GLU A 388 -10.57 -16.82 -10.96
N TYR A 389 -11.48 -16.19 -10.22
CA TYR A 389 -11.20 -15.52 -8.96
C TYR A 389 -12.18 -16.01 -7.90
N GLY A 390 -11.65 -16.62 -6.84
CA GLY A 390 -12.45 -17.01 -5.68
C GLY A 390 -12.91 -15.79 -4.90
N VAL A 391 -14.19 -15.77 -4.53
CA VAL A 391 -14.79 -14.71 -3.70
C VAL A 391 -15.52 -15.37 -2.53
N LEU A 392 -15.13 -15.00 -1.32
CA LEU A 392 -15.82 -15.41 -0.10
C LEU A 392 -17.10 -14.58 0.08
N VAL A 393 -18.20 -15.24 0.40
CA VAL A 393 -19.48 -14.59 0.68
C VAL A 393 -19.80 -14.73 2.16
N ARG A 394 -19.93 -13.58 2.85
CA ARG A 394 -20.14 -13.53 4.30
C ARG A 394 -21.54 -13.00 4.60
N ALA A 395 -22.39 -13.80 5.22
CA ALA A 395 -23.78 -13.41 5.51
C ALA A 395 -23.96 -12.90 6.94
N PHE A 396 -24.62 -11.75 7.06
CA PHE A 396 -25.01 -11.18 8.34
C PHE A 396 -26.42 -11.63 8.73
N ASP A 397 -26.56 -12.07 9.98
CA ASP A 397 -27.85 -12.26 10.62
C ASP A 397 -28.20 -11.03 11.47
N LEU A 398 -29.06 -10.18 10.93
CA LEU A 398 -29.50 -8.94 11.58
C LEU A 398 -30.79 -9.12 12.41
N THR A 399 -31.33 -10.33 12.50
CA THR A 399 -32.61 -10.58 13.20
C THR A 399 -32.50 -10.34 14.71
N GLY A 400 -31.31 -10.57 15.28
CA GLY A 400 -31.01 -10.40 16.70
C GLY A 400 -30.79 -8.95 17.16
N LEU A 401 -30.83 -7.96 16.28
CA LEU A 401 -30.57 -6.56 16.64
C LEU A 401 -31.59 -6.01 17.68
N PRO A 402 -31.19 -5.02 18.50
CA PRO A 402 -32.05 -4.42 19.51
C PRO A 402 -33.23 -3.63 18.91
N GLU A 403 -34.20 -3.34 19.78
CA GLU A 403 -35.35 -2.49 19.45
C GLU A 403 -34.87 -1.12 18.93
N GLY A 404 -35.40 -0.69 17.77
CA GLY A 404 -34.95 0.51 17.05
C GLY A 404 -33.99 0.26 15.88
N PHE A 405 -33.33 -0.90 15.84
CA PHE A 405 -32.48 -1.37 14.72
C PHE A 405 -33.11 -2.56 14.00
N ARG A 406 -33.81 -3.42 14.75
CA ARG A 406 -34.52 -4.58 14.21
C ARG A 406 -35.56 -4.21 13.15
N GLY A 407 -35.66 -5.01 12.09
CA GLY A 407 -36.68 -4.88 11.04
C GLY A 407 -36.45 -3.71 10.06
N ARG A 408 -35.32 -3.01 10.19
CA ARG A 408 -34.88 -2.00 9.22
C ARG A 408 -34.14 -2.66 8.07
N ARG A 409 -34.13 -1.97 6.94
CA ARG A 409 -33.28 -2.31 5.80
C ARG A 409 -31.88 -1.75 6.04
N TYR A 410 -30.86 -2.53 5.72
CA TYR A 410 -29.46 -2.11 5.82
C TYR A 410 -28.76 -2.18 4.47
N GLU A 411 -27.87 -1.22 4.22
CA GLU A 411 -26.98 -1.20 3.06
C GLU A 411 -25.53 -1.14 3.54
N GLN A 412 -24.62 -1.83 2.86
CA GLN A 412 -23.20 -1.78 3.20
C GLN A 412 -22.66 -0.39 2.88
N ALA A 413 -22.26 0.34 3.92
CA ALA A 413 -21.63 1.65 3.77
C ALA A 413 -20.13 1.51 3.48
N ALA A 414 -19.46 0.55 4.15
CA ALA A 414 -18.05 0.26 3.95
C ALA A 414 -17.69 -1.12 4.50
N HIS A 415 -16.56 -1.66 4.03
CA HIS A 415 -15.95 -2.86 4.58
C HIS A 415 -14.43 -2.67 4.65
N PHE A 416 -13.82 -3.10 5.75
CA PHE A 416 -12.40 -2.98 6.01
C PHE A 416 -11.81 -4.31 6.48
N GLU A 417 -10.92 -4.86 5.66
CA GLU A 417 -10.12 -6.04 6.01
C GLU A 417 -9.17 -5.69 7.15
N ALA A 418 -9.13 -6.51 8.21
CA ALA A 418 -8.32 -6.26 9.39
C ALA A 418 -6.83 -6.19 9.06
N GLY A 419 -6.37 -6.92 8.05
CA GLY A 419 -4.98 -6.88 7.58
C GLY A 419 -4.53 -5.52 7.04
N SER A 420 -5.48 -4.70 6.57
CA SER A 420 -5.23 -3.33 6.10
C SER A 420 -5.30 -2.27 7.20
N LEU A 421 -5.91 -2.60 8.35
CA LEU A 421 -6.04 -1.71 9.49
C LEU A 421 -4.77 -1.77 10.35
N PRO A 422 -4.34 -0.68 10.99
CA PRO A 422 -3.20 -0.67 11.90
C PRO A 422 -3.47 -1.47 13.18
N SER A 423 -2.40 -1.84 13.89
CA SER A 423 -2.45 -2.64 15.12
C SER A 423 -1.39 -2.20 16.11
N LEU A 424 -1.63 -2.46 17.40
CA LEU A 424 -0.64 -2.29 18.47
C LEU A 424 -0.15 -3.62 19.04
N THR A 425 -0.82 -4.75 18.75
CA THR A 425 -0.54 -6.03 19.43
C THR A 425 -0.63 -7.28 18.56
N SER A 426 -1.03 -7.16 17.30
CA SER A 426 -1.31 -8.31 16.45
C SER A 426 -0.54 -8.28 15.14
N GLU A 427 -0.32 -9.47 14.60
CA GLU A 427 0.29 -9.63 13.28
C GLU A 427 -0.77 -9.83 12.19
N THR A 428 -0.42 -9.43 10.97
CA THR A 428 -1.24 -9.64 9.77
C THR A 428 -0.97 -11.01 9.16
N TYR A 429 -2.04 -11.62 8.66
CA TYR A 429 -2.08 -12.88 7.91
C TYR A 429 -3.05 -12.72 6.74
N THR A 430 -3.08 -13.68 5.81
CA THR A 430 -3.90 -13.60 4.61
C THR A 430 -4.46 -14.97 4.24
N THR A 431 -5.71 -15.05 3.76
CA THR A 431 -6.31 -16.29 3.23
C THR A 431 -5.80 -16.59 1.82
N GLU A 432 -6.17 -17.74 1.25
CA GLU A 432 -5.83 -18.09 -0.14
C GLU A 432 -6.46 -17.10 -1.15
N GLU A 433 -7.63 -16.55 -0.84
CA GLU A 433 -8.33 -15.52 -1.63
C GLU A 433 -7.75 -14.11 -1.47
N GLY A 434 -6.69 -13.94 -0.67
CA GLY A 434 -6.03 -12.65 -0.48
C GLY A 434 -6.66 -11.77 0.59
N VAL A 435 -7.61 -12.28 1.39
CA VAL A 435 -8.26 -11.50 2.44
C VAL A 435 -7.34 -11.36 3.65
N GLY A 436 -6.97 -10.13 3.98
CA GLY A 436 -6.08 -9.84 5.10
C GLY A 436 -6.78 -9.87 6.46
N TYR A 437 -6.30 -10.67 7.40
CA TYR A 437 -6.80 -10.75 8.77
C TYR A 437 -5.69 -10.54 9.82
N ARG A 438 -6.07 -10.32 11.09
CA ARG A 438 -5.13 -10.12 12.19
C ARG A 438 -5.35 -11.10 13.34
N MET A 439 -4.29 -11.37 14.10
CA MET A 439 -4.27 -12.39 15.14
C MET A 439 -3.56 -11.91 16.41
N ALA A 440 -4.25 -11.98 17.55
CA ALA A 440 -3.68 -11.78 18.88
C ALA A 440 -3.50 -13.12 19.58
N VAL A 441 -2.25 -13.49 19.86
CA VAL A 441 -1.86 -14.84 20.30
C VAL A 441 -1.63 -14.86 21.81
N HIS A 442 -2.26 -15.83 22.48
CA HIS A 442 -2.08 -16.04 23.91
C HIS A 442 -0.59 -16.31 24.26
N GLY A 443 -0.03 -15.54 25.19
CA GLY A 443 1.35 -15.67 25.63
C GLY A 443 2.41 -14.99 24.75
N GLU A 444 2.02 -14.44 23.59
CA GLU A 444 2.93 -13.74 22.68
C GLU A 444 2.52 -12.26 22.48
N SER A 445 1.23 -12.01 22.25
CA SER A 445 0.68 -10.66 22.11
C SER A 445 0.62 -9.92 23.44
N ARG A 446 0.74 -8.59 23.37
CA ARG A 446 0.64 -7.67 24.52
C ARG A 446 -0.78 -7.12 24.67
N ASP A 447 -1.03 -6.34 25.71
CA ASP A 447 -2.29 -5.59 25.80
C ASP A 447 -2.36 -4.53 24.70
N GLY A 448 -3.48 -4.45 23.98
CA GLY A 448 -3.67 -3.40 23.00
C GLY A 448 -4.76 -3.65 21.98
N ALA A 449 -4.83 -2.72 21.02
CA ALA A 449 -5.73 -2.82 19.88
C ALA A 449 -5.20 -3.85 18.87
N VAL A 450 -5.97 -4.91 18.63
CA VAL A 450 -5.76 -5.86 17.53
C VAL A 450 -5.97 -5.14 16.20
N ILE A 451 -7.03 -4.35 16.10
CA ILE A 451 -7.24 -3.37 15.02
C ILE A 451 -7.65 -2.03 15.62
N TYR A 452 -7.28 -0.95 14.94
CA TYR A 452 -7.85 0.39 15.10
C TYR A 452 -7.93 1.10 13.74
N GLY A 453 -8.64 2.22 13.63
CA GLY A 453 -8.94 2.89 12.35
C GLY A 453 -10.35 2.57 11.83
N PRO A 454 -10.70 2.82 10.56
CA PRO A 454 -9.89 3.35 9.46
C PRO A 454 -9.84 4.89 9.39
N TYR A 455 -10.48 5.61 10.32
CA TYR A 455 -10.55 7.08 10.31
C TYR A 455 -11.30 7.63 9.07
N MET A 456 -12.34 6.94 8.63
CA MET A 456 -13.17 7.37 7.50
C MET A 456 -14.25 8.35 7.98
N PRO A 457 -14.54 9.44 7.27
CA PRO A 457 -15.69 10.29 7.59
C PRO A 457 -17.00 9.52 7.52
N LEU A 458 -17.84 9.67 8.53
CA LEU A 458 -19.22 9.17 8.55
C LEU A 458 -20.20 10.32 8.72
N GLU A 459 -21.25 10.29 7.89
CA GLU A 459 -22.40 11.18 8.03
C GLU A 459 -23.31 10.75 9.18
N PRO A 460 -24.07 11.68 9.79
CA PRO A 460 -25.08 11.34 10.79
C PRO A 460 -26.05 10.27 10.29
N GLY A 461 -26.43 9.35 11.17
CA GLY A 461 -27.33 8.24 10.82
C GLY A 461 -27.27 7.07 11.79
N ARG A 462 -28.06 6.03 11.49
CA ARG A 462 -28.05 4.76 12.24
C ARG A 462 -27.19 3.74 11.53
N TYR A 463 -26.30 3.12 12.29
CA TYR A 463 -25.34 2.17 11.76
C TYR A 463 -25.25 0.91 12.61
N VAL A 464 -24.76 -0.16 12.00
CA VAL A 464 -24.29 -1.36 12.70
C VAL A 464 -22.87 -1.61 12.25
N ALA A 465 -21.91 -1.55 13.18
CA ALA A 465 -20.58 -2.09 12.94
C ALA A 465 -20.61 -3.58 13.22
N VAL A 466 -20.22 -4.38 12.24
CA VAL A 466 -20.16 -5.84 12.33
C VAL A 466 -18.69 -6.26 12.36
N PHE A 467 -18.24 -6.73 13.52
CA PHE A 467 -16.89 -7.25 13.71
C PHE A 467 -16.89 -8.74 13.41
N SER A 468 -16.06 -9.15 12.44
CA SER A 468 -15.87 -10.58 12.11
C SER A 468 -14.71 -11.13 12.94
N LEU A 469 -15.06 -12.01 13.89
CA LEU A 469 -14.15 -12.52 14.90
C LEU A 469 -14.14 -14.05 14.91
N MET A 470 -13.02 -14.64 15.29
CA MET A 470 -12.90 -16.07 15.52
C MET A 470 -12.02 -16.33 16.73
N ARG A 471 -12.55 -17.07 17.71
CA ARG A 471 -11.77 -17.56 18.84
C ARG A 471 -11.11 -18.87 18.44
N LEU A 472 -9.80 -18.99 18.65
CA LEU A 472 -9.00 -20.10 18.13
C LEU A 472 -8.58 -21.12 19.19
N ASP A 473 -8.68 -20.77 20.47
CA ASP A 473 -8.43 -21.69 21.57
C ASP A 473 -9.36 -21.44 22.77
N ASP A 474 -9.10 -22.15 23.86
CA ASP A 474 -9.83 -22.05 25.13
C ASP A 474 -8.84 -22.01 26.30
N LYS A 475 -7.77 -21.22 26.15
CA LYS A 475 -6.63 -21.17 27.07
C LYS A 475 -6.61 -19.94 27.97
N GLY A 476 -7.50 -18.97 27.76
CA GLY A 476 -7.50 -17.74 28.54
C GLY A 476 -7.86 -17.97 30.01
N ASP A 477 -7.51 -17.00 30.85
CA ASP A 477 -7.71 -17.05 32.30
C ASP A 477 -9.06 -16.45 32.73
N GLY A 478 -9.84 -15.89 31.79
CA GLY A 478 -11.12 -15.22 32.03
C GLY A 478 -12.22 -15.55 31.01
N GLY A 479 -13.47 -15.17 31.34
CA GLY A 479 -14.64 -15.42 30.48
C GLY A 479 -14.81 -14.45 29.29
N GLN A 480 -14.20 -13.28 29.38
CA GLN A 480 -14.16 -12.28 28.31
C GLN A 480 -12.96 -12.56 27.38
N VAL A 481 -13.19 -12.48 26.06
CA VAL A 481 -12.17 -12.69 25.03
C VAL A 481 -11.59 -11.37 24.54
N CYS A 482 -12.45 -10.38 24.29
CA CYS A 482 -12.05 -9.04 23.87
C CYS A 482 -13.14 -8.01 24.17
N SER A 483 -12.86 -6.74 23.88
CA SER A 483 -13.90 -5.73 23.68
C SER A 483 -13.82 -5.14 22.27
N ALA A 484 -14.96 -4.75 21.72
CA ALA A 484 -15.05 -4.07 20.45
C ALA A 484 -15.81 -2.76 20.63
N ASP A 485 -15.31 -1.66 20.07
CA ASP A 485 -15.98 -0.37 20.19
C ASP A 485 -15.87 0.48 18.92
N VAL A 486 -16.75 1.47 18.84
CA VAL A 486 -16.75 2.50 17.80
C VAL A 486 -16.72 3.87 18.47
N VAL A 487 -15.80 4.72 18.05
CA VAL A 487 -15.58 6.07 18.60
C VAL A 487 -15.40 7.11 17.49
N PRO A 488 -15.74 8.39 17.71
CA PRO A 488 -15.20 9.46 16.88
C PRO A 488 -13.67 9.50 17.03
N ALA A 489 -12.96 9.64 15.91
CA ALA A 489 -11.51 9.64 15.88
C ALA A 489 -10.93 10.69 16.84
N GLY A 490 -10.01 10.26 17.71
CA GLY A 490 -9.41 11.13 18.73
C GLY A 490 -10.31 11.45 19.94
N SER A 491 -11.52 10.89 20.01
CA SER A 491 -12.41 11.01 21.16
C SER A 491 -12.30 9.81 22.10
N HIS A 492 -12.58 10.04 23.39
CA HIS A 492 -12.79 8.99 24.37
C HIS A 492 -14.26 8.59 24.50
N ASP A 493 -15.18 9.37 23.93
CA ASP A 493 -16.61 9.12 24.00
C ASP A 493 -17.01 8.04 22.99
N LYS A 494 -17.36 6.86 23.51
CA LYS A 494 -17.73 5.72 22.68
C LYS A 494 -19.17 5.85 22.17
N ALA A 495 -19.35 5.71 20.86
CA ALA A 495 -20.68 5.61 20.25
C ALA A 495 -21.34 4.28 20.61
N VAL A 496 -20.55 3.21 20.70
CA VAL A 496 -20.96 1.89 21.20
C VAL A 496 -19.74 1.10 21.68
N GLU A 497 -19.92 0.26 22.70
CA GLU A 497 -18.93 -0.72 23.16
C GLU A 497 -19.63 -2.05 23.45
N ILE A 498 -19.01 -3.15 23.02
CA ILE A 498 -19.47 -4.51 23.23
C ILE A 498 -18.37 -5.30 23.95
N SER A 499 -18.72 -5.92 25.08
CA SER A 499 -17.90 -6.98 25.68
C SER A 499 -18.14 -8.28 24.94
N VAL A 500 -17.08 -8.92 24.47
CA VAL A 500 -17.17 -10.17 23.72
C VAL A 500 -16.68 -11.32 24.58
N ASP A 501 -17.61 -12.19 24.96
CA ASP A 501 -17.34 -13.32 25.85
C ASP A 501 -17.24 -14.63 25.08
N ARG A 502 -16.69 -15.68 25.71
CA ARG A 502 -16.51 -17.01 25.10
C ARG A 502 -17.77 -17.61 24.48
N GLY A 503 -18.94 -17.31 25.03
CA GLY A 503 -20.23 -17.78 24.53
C GLY A 503 -20.62 -17.19 23.18
N MET A 504 -20.11 -15.99 22.85
CA MET A 504 -20.34 -15.32 21.56
C MET A 504 -19.41 -15.86 20.47
N LEU A 505 -18.26 -16.42 20.86
CA LEU A 505 -17.22 -16.92 19.94
C LEU A 505 -16.94 -18.41 20.18
N PRO A 506 -17.68 -19.33 19.54
CA PRO A 506 -17.34 -20.75 19.58
C PRO A 506 -15.94 -21.00 19.01
N VAL A 507 -15.18 -21.91 19.64
CA VAL A 507 -13.81 -22.20 19.22
C VAL A 507 -13.78 -22.72 17.78
N GLY A 508 -12.91 -22.15 16.95
CA GLY A 508 -12.68 -22.53 15.56
C GLY A 508 -13.80 -22.15 14.60
N LYS A 509 -14.78 -21.35 15.03
CA LYS A 509 -15.88 -20.87 14.18
C LYS A 509 -15.84 -19.36 14.05
N GLN A 510 -16.05 -18.88 12.83
CA GLN A 510 -16.27 -17.47 12.59
C GLN A 510 -17.60 -17.05 13.21
N ALA A 511 -17.59 -15.88 13.83
CA ALA A 511 -18.76 -15.27 14.45
C ALA A 511 -18.78 -13.76 14.17
N PHE A 512 -19.98 -13.21 14.09
CA PHE A 512 -20.20 -11.80 13.83
C PHE A 512 -20.70 -11.12 15.10
N VAL A 513 -19.95 -10.13 15.58
CA VAL A 513 -20.34 -9.30 16.73
C VAL A 513 -20.93 -8.00 16.21
N TYR A 514 -22.19 -7.77 16.52
CA TYR A 514 -22.96 -6.62 16.06
C TYR A 514 -22.92 -5.50 17.10
N ALA A 515 -22.43 -4.32 16.70
CA ALA A 515 -22.40 -3.12 17.50
C ALA A 515 -23.30 -2.05 16.83
N PRO A 516 -24.61 -2.02 17.13
CA PRO A 516 -25.53 -0.99 16.63
C PRO A 516 -25.31 0.35 17.34
N PHE A 517 -25.31 1.46 16.59
CA PHE A 517 -25.11 2.81 17.14
C PHE A 517 -25.81 3.90 16.32
N GLU A 518 -26.06 5.04 16.96
CA GLU A 518 -26.47 6.28 16.30
C GLU A 518 -25.28 7.23 16.19
N TRP A 519 -24.95 7.64 14.98
CA TRP A 519 -23.92 8.62 14.69
C TRP A 519 -24.55 10.01 14.61
N LYS A 520 -24.13 10.93 15.47
CA LYS A 520 -24.83 12.21 15.67
C LYS A 520 -24.34 13.34 14.77
N GLU A 521 -23.04 13.40 14.54
CA GLU A 521 -22.38 14.50 13.83
C GLU A 521 -21.39 13.95 12.81
N ALA A 522 -21.16 14.70 11.72
CA ALA A 522 -20.20 14.31 10.71
C ALA A 522 -18.78 14.33 11.30
N ALA A 523 -18.16 13.16 11.41
CA ALA A 523 -16.85 12.98 12.00
C ALA A 523 -16.17 11.73 11.44
N GLN A 524 -14.85 11.67 11.52
CA GLN A 524 -14.13 10.42 11.23
C GLN A 524 -14.47 9.40 12.31
N PHE A 525 -14.84 8.18 11.92
CA PHE A 525 -15.08 7.08 12.87
C PHE A 525 -13.85 6.17 12.98
N GLU A 526 -13.68 5.60 14.15
CA GLU A 526 -12.67 4.63 14.47
C GLU A 526 -13.35 3.41 15.12
N ALA A 527 -13.14 2.23 14.54
CA ALA A 527 -13.56 0.95 15.08
C ALA A 527 -12.34 0.22 15.66
N ARG A 528 -12.47 -0.30 16.87
CA ARG A 528 -11.37 -0.92 17.59
C ARG A 528 -11.77 -2.28 18.13
N VAL A 529 -10.81 -3.20 18.11
CA VAL A 529 -10.91 -4.48 18.84
C VAL A 529 -9.75 -4.53 19.82
N HIS A 530 -10.06 -4.50 21.11
CA HIS A 530 -9.08 -4.52 22.18
C HIS A 530 -8.95 -5.92 22.77
N TRP A 531 -7.72 -6.40 22.85
CA TRP A 531 -7.37 -7.69 23.42
C TRP A 531 -6.42 -7.49 24.61
N LYS A 532 -6.55 -8.34 25.63
CA LYS A 532 -5.74 -8.29 26.85
C LYS A 532 -4.96 -9.58 27.03
N THR A 533 -3.75 -9.45 27.56
CA THR A 533 -2.89 -10.57 27.96
C THR A 533 -3.66 -11.51 28.88
N GLY A 534 -3.58 -12.81 28.61
CA GLY A 534 -4.33 -13.84 29.31
C GLY A 534 -5.73 -14.12 28.72
N SER A 535 -6.16 -13.41 27.68
CA SER A 535 -7.39 -13.77 26.95
C SER A 535 -7.14 -14.93 25.98
N ASP A 536 -8.21 -15.53 25.45
CA ASP A 536 -8.11 -16.57 24.41
C ASP A 536 -7.49 -16.00 23.12
N PHE A 537 -6.90 -16.87 22.31
CA PHE A 537 -6.40 -16.54 20.99
C PHE A 537 -7.55 -16.02 20.12
N LEU A 538 -7.43 -14.77 19.68
CA LEU A 538 -8.38 -14.09 18.83
C LEU A 538 -7.84 -13.85 17.41
N ARG A 539 -8.64 -14.20 16.41
CA ARG A 539 -8.52 -13.74 15.02
C ARG A 539 -9.61 -12.70 14.72
N VAL A 540 -9.23 -11.64 14.03
CA VAL A 540 -10.11 -10.57 13.55
C VAL A 540 -9.97 -10.52 12.03
N ASP A 541 -11.06 -10.77 11.30
CA ASP A 541 -11.04 -10.73 9.83
C ASP A 541 -11.28 -9.32 9.29
N GLY A 542 -12.13 -8.54 9.95
CA GLY A 542 -12.45 -7.20 9.49
C GLY A 542 -13.63 -6.57 10.24
N VAL A 543 -13.96 -5.36 9.82
CA VAL A 543 -15.14 -4.63 10.28
C VAL A 543 -15.95 -4.16 9.07
N THR A 544 -17.24 -4.49 9.07
CA THR A 544 -18.19 -4.03 8.05
C THR A 544 -19.15 -3.04 8.66
N LEU A 545 -19.34 -1.91 8.00
CA LEU A 545 -20.29 -0.91 8.42
C LEU A 545 -21.56 -1.00 7.58
N LEU A 546 -22.68 -1.22 8.23
CA LEU A 546 -24.01 -1.22 7.63
C LEU A 546 -24.74 0.05 8.03
N ARG A 547 -25.27 0.80 7.07
CA ARG A 547 -26.13 1.97 7.32
C ARG A 547 -27.59 1.55 7.19
N ALA A 548 -28.42 1.95 8.15
CA ALA A 548 -29.87 1.77 8.00
C ALA A 548 -30.37 2.69 6.87
N ALA A 549 -31.12 2.13 5.93
CA ALA A 549 -31.89 2.93 5.00
C ALA A 549 -33.00 3.67 5.78
N GLU A 550 -33.22 4.93 5.43
CA GLU A 550 -34.28 5.75 6.02
C GLU A 550 -35.69 5.24 5.69
#